data_AF-A0A7W5FNW4-F1
#
_entry.id   AF-A0A7W5FNW4-F1
#
_cell.length_a   1.000
_cell.length_b   1.000
_cell.length_c   1.000
_cell.angle_alpha   90.00
_cell.angle_beta   90.00
_cell.angle_gamma   90.00
#
_symmetry.space_group_name_H-M   'P 1'
#
loop_
_entity.id
_entity.type
_entity.pdbx_description
1 polymer ?
#
loop_
_entity_poly.entity_id
_entity_poly.type
_entity_poly.pdbx_seq_one_letter_code
_entity_poly.pdbx_strand_id
1 'polypeptide(L)'
;MKPLFPWSTFIDIPLVYGTFLVGTIWILHFTYGRLLLYTLVNLAIDGIFAFGMSKFIERLQLIDIRMSTWQLYLLMVGSAGLLNLFQMWYANDEAELVIGSRRHASA
;
A
#
# COMPACT_ATOMS: atom_id res chain seq x y z
N MET A 1 -16.71 21.48 8.37
CA MET A 1 -17.81 20.54 8.72
C MET A 1 -17.39 19.74 9.94
N LYS A 2 -18.29 19.42 10.86
CA LYS A 2 -17.96 18.52 11.98
C LYS A 2 -17.94 17.08 11.47
N PRO A 3 -16.85 16.31 11.70
CA PRO A 3 -16.78 14.91 11.26
C PRO A 3 -17.79 14.06 12.04
N LEU A 4 -18.50 13.17 11.33
CA LEU A 4 -19.45 12.21 11.92
C LEU A 4 -18.76 11.20 12.84
N PHE A 5 -17.50 10.89 12.57
CA PHE A 5 -16.68 9.99 13.36
C PHE A 5 -15.33 10.62 13.70
N PRO A 6 -14.85 10.55 14.95
CA PRO A 6 -13.58 11.18 15.35
C PRO A 6 -12.39 10.74 14.50
N TRP A 7 -12.35 9.46 14.10
CA TRP A 7 -11.31 8.89 13.25
C TRP A 7 -11.33 9.40 11.80
N SER A 8 -12.49 9.84 11.29
CA SER A 8 -12.61 10.40 9.92
C SER A 8 -11.90 11.75 9.77
N THR A 9 -11.46 12.36 10.87
CA THR A 9 -10.65 13.58 10.86
C THR A 9 -9.19 13.33 10.53
N PHE A 10 -8.70 12.11 10.72
CA PHE A 10 -7.29 11.76 10.51
C PHE A 10 -7.01 11.20 9.12
N ILE A 11 -8.06 10.78 8.39
CA ILE A 11 -7.96 10.06 7.13
C ILE A 11 -8.87 10.70 6.10
N ASP A 12 -8.26 11.18 5.02
CA ASP A 12 -8.99 11.68 3.86
C ASP A 12 -9.44 10.48 3.00
N ILE A 13 -10.67 10.03 3.21
CA ILE A 13 -11.23 8.80 2.63
C ILE A 13 -11.07 8.75 1.10
N PRO A 14 -11.38 9.82 0.32
CA PRO A 14 -11.22 9.80 -1.13
C PRO A 14 -9.76 9.61 -1.58
N LEU A 15 -8.80 10.15 -0.81
CA LEU A 15 -7.38 10.03 -1.14
C LEU A 15 -6.89 8.60 -0.87
N VAL A 16 -7.29 8.02 0.25
CA VAL A 16 -6.86 6.67 0.67
C VAL A 16 -7.50 5.59 -0.20
N TYR A 17 -8.82 5.60 -0.34
CA TYR A 17 -9.55 4.56 -1.10
C TYR A 17 -9.62 4.84 -2.60
N GLY A 18 -9.27 6.05 -3.04
CA GLY A 18 -9.09 6.38 -4.44
C GLY A 18 -7.64 6.20 -4.87
N THR A 19 -6.91 7.31 -4.89
CA THR A 19 -5.57 7.38 -5.51
C THR A 19 -4.57 6.42 -4.87
N PHE A 20 -4.51 6.35 -3.54
CA PHE A 20 -3.55 5.49 -2.86
C PHE A 20 -3.84 4.01 -3.14
N LEU A 21 -5.07 3.55 -2.89
CA LEU A 21 -5.45 2.16 -3.15
C LEU A 21 -5.22 1.74 -4.60
N VAL A 22 -5.63 2.55 -5.58
CA VAL A 22 -5.41 2.26 -7.00
C VAL A 22 -3.92 2.21 -7.33
N GLY A 23 -3.14 3.16 -6.82
CA GLY A 23 -1.69 3.18 -6.99
C GLY A 23 -1.02 1.94 -6.42
N THR A 24 -1.40 1.53 -5.21
CA THR A 24 -0.90 0.31 -4.57
C THR A 24 -1.23 -0.94 -5.40
N ILE A 25 -2.46 -1.06 -5.91
CA ILE A 25 -2.85 -2.19 -6.78
C ILE A 25 -1.99 -2.24 -8.05
N TRP A 26 -1.71 -1.11 -8.69
CA TRP A 26 -0.84 -1.08 -9.86
C TRP A 26 0.59 -1.48 -9.53
N ILE A 27 1.14 -1.01 -8.42
CA ILE A 27 2.48 -1.42 -7.98
C ILE A 27 2.49 -2.94 -7.77
N LEU A 28 1.53 -3.46 -7.00
CA LEU A 28 1.38 -4.91 -6.78
C LEU A 28 1.30 -5.68 -8.09
N HIS A 29 0.52 -5.20 -9.07
CA HIS A 29 0.36 -5.84 -10.37
C HIS A 29 1.68 -5.90 -11.15
N PHE A 30 2.42 -4.80 -11.24
CA PHE A 30 3.66 -4.74 -12.02
C PHE A 30 4.86 -5.41 -11.34
N THR A 31 4.83 -5.54 -10.01
CA THR A 31 5.93 -6.15 -9.24
C THR A 31 5.57 -7.52 -8.66
N TYR A 32 4.45 -8.12 -9.09
CA TYR A 32 3.98 -9.41 -8.59
C TYR A 32 5.05 -10.50 -8.73
N GLY A 33 5.20 -11.34 -7.70
CA GLY A 33 6.20 -12.40 -7.63
C GLY A 33 7.65 -11.92 -7.39
N ARG A 34 7.90 -10.60 -7.27
CA ARG A 34 9.24 -10.02 -7.03
C ARG A 34 9.24 -9.13 -5.79
N LEU A 35 9.35 -9.74 -4.61
CA LEU A 35 9.25 -9.06 -3.29
C LEU A 35 10.22 -7.87 -3.13
N LEU A 36 11.47 -8.00 -3.59
CA LEU A 36 12.44 -6.90 -3.52
C LEU A 36 12.08 -5.74 -4.46
N LEU A 37 11.59 -6.06 -5.67
CA LEU A 37 11.15 -5.05 -6.63
C LEU A 37 9.92 -4.31 -6.11
N TYR A 38 8.95 -5.03 -5.54
CA TYR A 38 7.78 -4.43 -4.88
C TYR A 38 8.20 -3.45 -3.78
N THR A 39 9.13 -3.86 -2.92
CA THR A 39 9.60 -3.02 -1.81
C THR A 39 10.26 -1.75 -2.32
N LEU A 40 11.17 -1.85 -3.29
CA LEU A 40 11.89 -0.70 -3.83
C LEU A 40 10.95 0.27 -4.58
N VAL A 41 10.03 -0.26 -5.39
CA VAL A 41 9.07 0.57 -6.14
C VAL A 41 8.11 1.28 -5.19
N ASN A 42 7.57 0.61 -4.17
CA ASN A 42 6.74 1.30 -3.16
C ASN A 42 7.53 2.37 -2.42
N LEU A 43 8.73 2.05 -1.95
CA LEU A 43 9.57 3.01 -1.23
C LEU A 43 9.81 4.28 -2.06
N ALA A 44 10.08 4.11 -3.36
CA ALA A 44 10.26 5.22 -4.29
C ALA A 44 8.96 6.01 -4.53
N ILE A 45 7.85 5.33 -4.83
CA ILE A 45 6.57 6.00 -5.14
C ILE A 45 5.99 6.69 -3.89
N ASP A 46 6.01 6.03 -2.74
CA ASP A 46 5.59 6.61 -1.47
C ASP A 46 6.46 7.83 -1.12
N GLY A 47 7.76 7.79 -1.44
CA GLY A 47 8.67 8.92 -1.25
C GLY A 47 8.31 10.10 -2.16
N ILE A 48 8.08 9.84 -3.45
CA ILE A 48 7.64 10.87 -4.42
C ILE A 48 6.31 11.48 -3.97
N PHE A 49 5.38 10.64 -3.52
CA PHE A 49 4.08 11.10 -3.04
C PHE A 49 4.23 11.94 -1.77
N ALA A 50 4.87 11.39 -0.74
CA ALA A 50 4.98 12.02 0.55
C ALA A 50 5.79 13.31 0.52
N PHE A 51 6.89 13.40 -0.23
CA PHE A 51 7.75 14.60 -0.22
C PHE A 51 7.48 15.59 -1.35
N GLY A 52 6.88 15.14 -2.46
CA GLY A 52 6.59 15.97 -3.63
C GLY A 52 5.11 16.23 -3.81
N MET A 53 4.35 15.17 -4.11
CA MET A 53 2.95 15.30 -4.53
C MET A 53 2.04 15.81 -3.40
N SER A 54 2.23 15.35 -2.17
CA SER A 54 1.44 15.75 -0.99
C SER A 54 1.47 17.27 -0.79
N LYS A 55 2.67 17.87 -0.84
CA LYS A 55 2.88 19.33 -0.69
C LYS A 55 2.25 20.10 -1.84
N PHE A 56 2.24 19.53 -3.04
CA PHE A 56 1.59 20.15 -4.19
C PHE A 56 0.06 20.15 -4.02
N ILE A 57 -0.53 19.02 -3.63
CA ILE A 57 -1.99 18.90 -3.44
C ILE A 57 -2.47 19.74 -2.23
N GLU A 58 -1.69 19.79 -1.16
CA GLU A 58 -1.95 20.64 0.02
C GLU A 58 -1.93 22.13 -0.35
N ARG A 59 -0.99 22.56 -1.21
CA ARG A 59 -0.97 23.95 -1.75
C ARG A 59 -2.20 24.28 -2.59
N LEU A 60 -2.80 23.29 -3.25
CA LEU A 60 -4.04 23.46 -4.00
C LEU A 60 -5.29 23.42 -3.09
N GLN A 61 -5.12 23.26 -1.78
CA GLN A 61 -6.20 23.15 -0.79
C GLN A 61 -7.20 22.03 -1.08
N LEU A 62 -6.74 21.00 -1.81
CA LEU A 62 -7.58 19.86 -2.20
C LEU A 62 -7.69 18.80 -1.09
N ILE A 63 -6.67 18.73 -0.21
CA ILE A 63 -6.60 17.81 0.92
C ILE A 63 -6.00 18.52 2.13
N ASP A 64 -6.41 18.14 3.34
CA ASP A 64 -5.87 18.64 4.62
C ASP A 64 -5.07 17.53 5.30
N ILE A 65 -3.74 17.51 5.09
CA ILE A 65 -2.86 16.51 5.71
C ILE A 65 -2.44 17.02 7.09
N ARG A 66 -3.07 16.47 8.13
CA ARG A 66 -2.85 16.88 9.54
C ARG A 66 -1.61 16.25 10.20
N MET A 67 -0.76 15.58 9.44
CA MET A 67 0.40 14.85 9.94
C MET A 67 1.67 15.29 9.22
N SER A 68 2.84 15.08 9.85
CA SER A 68 4.10 15.46 9.23
C SER A 68 4.38 14.61 7.99
N THR A 69 5.12 15.17 7.03
CA THR A 69 5.56 14.47 5.80
C THR A 69 6.21 13.11 6.10
N TRP A 70 7.01 13.05 7.17
CA TRP A 70 7.64 11.80 7.63
C TRP A 70 6.65 10.80 8.22
N GLN A 71 5.66 11.27 8.99
CA GLN A 71 4.60 10.41 9.52
C GLN A 71 3.76 9.80 8.39
N LEU A 72 3.40 10.61 7.38
CA LEU A 72 2.71 10.14 6.18
C LEU A 72 3.53 9.08 5.45
N TYR A 73 4.80 9.35 5.19
CA TYR A 73 5.69 8.42 4.51
C TYR A 73 5.85 7.10 5.27
N LEU A 74 6.08 7.14 6.58
CA LEU A 74 6.20 5.93 7.41
C LEU A 74 4.89 5.13 7.46
N LEU A 75 3.74 5.81 7.46
CA LEU A 75 2.43 5.17 7.40
C LEU A 75 2.23 4.43 6.08
N MET A 76 2.59 5.06 4.96
CA MET A 76 2.48 4.45 3.62
C MET A 76 3.43 3.26 3.48
N VAL A 77 4.70 3.43 3.83
CA VAL A 77 5.71 2.36 3.80
C VAL A 77 5.34 1.21 4.74
N GLY A 78 4.83 1.52 5.94
CA GLY A 78 4.34 0.51 6.87
C GLY A 78 3.16 -0.28 6.30
N SER A 79 2.23 0.40 5.64
CA SER A 79 1.09 -0.23 4.97
C SER A 79 1.54 -1.11 3.80
N ALA A 80 2.46 -0.63 2.96
CA ALA A 80 3.06 -1.40 1.88
C ALA A 80 3.82 -2.62 2.42
N GLY A 81 4.51 -2.48 3.56
CA GLY A 81 5.19 -3.56 4.26
C GLY A 81 4.22 -4.64 4.73
N LEU A 82 3.08 -4.27 5.31
CA LEU A 82 2.03 -5.22 5.70
C LEU A 82 1.48 -5.99 4.49
N LEU A 83 1.26 -5.31 3.37
CA LEU A 83 0.85 -5.95 2.12
C LEU A 83 1.91 -6.92 1.60
N ASN A 84 3.19 -6.57 1.71
CA ASN A 84 4.29 -7.45 1.31
C ASN A 84 4.35 -8.71 2.18
N LEU A 85 4.18 -8.56 3.49
CA LEU A 85 4.11 -9.69 4.43
C LEU A 85 2.94 -10.61 4.11
N PHE A 86 1.78 -10.03 3.81
CA PHE A 86 0.61 -10.79 3.37
C PHE A 86 0.87 -11.55 2.06
N GLN A 87 1.51 -10.92 1.08
CA GLN A 87 1.91 -11.60 -0.17
C GLN A 87 2.85 -12.77 0.08
N MET A 88 3.84 -12.60 0.96
CA MET A 88 4.78 -13.66 1.30
C MET A 88 4.08 -14.84 1.99
N TRP A 89 3.13 -14.56 2.88
CA TRP A 89 2.31 -15.60 3.50
C TRP A 89 1.47 -16.35 2.46
N TYR A 90 0.75 -15.62 1.60
CA TYR A 90 -0.09 -16.20 0.56
C TYR A 90 0.70 -17.06 -0.44
N ALA A 91 1.87 -16.59 -0.87
CA ALA A 91 2.73 -17.32 -1.80
C ALA A 91 3.21 -18.67 -1.23
N ASN A 92 3.42 -18.75 0.09
CA ASN A 92 3.81 -20.00 0.75
C ASN A 92 2.64 -20.99 0.82
N ASP A 93 1.42 -20.53 1.11
CA ASP A 93 0.22 -21.38 1.16
C ASP A 93 -0.10 -21.98 -0.23
N GLU A 94 0.00 -21.19 -1.30
CA GLU A 94 -0.20 -21.70 -2.67
C GLU A 94 0.84 -22.78 -3.04
N ALA A 95 2.09 -22.58 -2.63
CA ALA A 95 3.15 -23.57 -2.87
C ALA A 95 2.85 -24.90 -2.16
N GLU A 96 2.33 -24.86 -0.94
CA GLU A 96 1.92 -26.06 -0.20
C GLU A 96 0.75 -26.79 -0.86
N LEU A 97 -0.28 -26.06 -1.30
CA LEU A 97 -1.45 -26.62 -2.00
C LEU A 97 -1.06 -27.30 -3.33
N VAL A 98 -0.21 -26.67 -4.13
CA VAL A 98 0.24 -27.23 -5.42
C VAL A 98 1.10 -28.48 -5.21
N ILE A 99 2.00 -28.48 -4.22
CA ILE A 99 2.84 -29.64 -3.90
C ILE A 99 2.00 -30.80 -3.35
N GLY A 100 1.04 -30.52 -2.46
CA GLY A 100 0.12 -31.51 -1.91
C GLY A 100 -0.76 -32.15 -2.99
N SER A 101 -1.34 -31.34 -3.88
CA SER A 101 -2.15 -31.80 -5.02
C SER A 101 -1.37 -32.72 -5.96
N ARG A 102 -0.11 -32.38 -6.30
CA ARG A 102 0.73 -33.21 -7.17
C ARG A 102 1.09 -34.55 -6.55
N ARG A 103 1.30 -34.63 -5.23
CA ARG A 103 1.61 -35.89 -4.53
C ARG A 103 0.45 -36.87 -4.55
N HIS A 104 -0.80 -36.39 -4.47
CA HIS A 104 -1.99 -37.24 -4.51
C HIS A 104 -2.38 -37.70 -5.92
N ALA A 105 -1.98 -36.98 -6.98
CA ALA A 105 -2.25 -37.37 -8.37
C ALA A 105 -1.29 -38.45 -8.93
N SER A 106 -0.17 -38.70 -8.23
CA SER A 106 0.87 -39.66 -8.64
C SER A 106 0.87 -40.97 -7.84
N ALA A 107 -0.10 -41.16 -6.94
CA ALA A 107 -0.29 -42.37 -6.14
C ALA A 107 -1.50 -43.16 -6.66
#